data_AF-A0A395YRG5-F1
#
_entry.id   AF-A0A395YRG5-F1
#
_cell.length_a   1.000
_cell.length_b   1.000
_cell.length_c   1.000
_cell.angle_alpha   90.00
_cell.angle_beta   90.00
_cell.angle_gamma   90.00
#
_symmetry.space_group_name_H-M   'P 1'
#
loop_
_entity.id
_entity.type
_entity.pdbx_description
1 polymer ?
#
loop_
_entity_poly.entity_id
_entity_poly.type
_entity_poly.pdbx_seq_one_letter_code
_entity_poly.pdbx_strand_id
1 'polypeptide(L)' 'MQWILQDIPLGRNIQTVRMSKNMTQIEVVEQLQLMGSMMSRSTLANIEAGRRNIKASDLKALQVLFNVEYGEFFKD' A
#
# COMPACT_ATOMS: atom_id res chain seq x y z
N MET A 1 -6.75 -16.29 12.20
CA MET A 1 -6.42 -14.88 11.87
C MET A 1 -5.27 -14.44 12.75
N GLN A 2 -4.25 -13.84 12.17
CA GLN A 2 -3.15 -13.20 12.91
C GLN A 2 -3.19 -11.71 12.58
N TRP A 3 -3.09 -10.85 13.60
CA TRP A 3 -3.20 -9.41 13.46
C TRP A 3 -1.82 -8.77 13.57
N ILE A 4 -1.58 -7.76 12.74
CA ILE A 4 -0.52 -6.77 12.96
C ILE A 4 -1.23 -5.54 13.50
N LEU A 5 -0.94 -5.17 14.75
CA LEU A 5 -1.45 -3.94 15.34
C LEU A 5 -0.61 -2.78 14.77
N GLN A 6 -1.26 -1.71 14.31
CA GLN A 6 -0.58 -0.53 13.80
C GLN A 6 -0.18 0.38 14.96
N ASP A 7 1.12 0.48 15.21
CA ASP A 7 1.78 1.50 16.01
C ASP A 7 2.52 2.54 15.14
N ILE A 8 2.78 2.19 13.88
CA ILE A 8 3.45 3.01 12.85
C ILE A 8 2.43 3.49 11.81
N PRO A 9 2.55 4.71 11.22
CA PRO A 9 1.63 5.24 10.22
C PRO A 9 1.81 4.59 8.82
N LEU A 10 1.64 3.26 8.73
CA LEU A 10 1.83 2.43 7.53
C LEU A 10 1.15 3.02 6.28
N GLY A 11 -0.08 3.50 6.41
CA GLY A 11 -0.83 4.11 5.31
C GLY A 11 -0.13 5.34 4.74
N ARG A 12 0.36 6.23 5.61
CA ARG A 12 1.07 7.45 5.23
C ARG A 12 2.41 7.14 4.55
N ASN A 13 3.08 6.09 4.99
CA ASN A 13 4.34 5.66 4.37
C ASN A 13 4.12 5.10 2.97
N ILE A 14 3.11 4.24 2.81
CA ILE A 14 2.69 3.75 1.47
C ILE A 14 2.35 4.94 0.55
N GLN A 15 1.62 5.92 1.05
CA GLN A 15 1.31 7.14 0.31
C GLN A 15 2.59 7.90 -0.09
N THR A 16 3.52 8.07 0.84
CA THR A 16 4.81 8.76 0.60
C THR A 16 5.61 8.08 -0.50
N VAL A 17 5.72 6.74 -0.44
CA VAL A 17 6.38 5.96 -1.49
C VAL A 17 5.65 6.09 -2.82
N ARG A 18 4.31 6.02 -2.84
CA ARG A 18 3.53 6.19 -4.08
C ARG A 18 3.82 7.56 -4.72
N MET A 19 3.81 8.61 -3.92
CA MET A 19 4.07 9.98 -4.39
C MET A 19 5.51 10.15 -4.90
N SER A 20 6.49 9.49 -4.29
CA SER A 20 7.89 9.52 -4.78
C SER A 20 8.06 8.80 -6.12
N LYS A 21 7.15 7.86 -6.45
CA LYS A 21 7.07 7.20 -7.76
C LYS A 21 6.21 7.96 -8.78
N ASN A 22 5.66 9.12 -8.41
CA ASN A 22 4.75 9.93 -9.24
C ASN A 22 3.53 9.16 -9.78
N MET A 23 3.04 8.18 -9.01
CA MET A 23 1.88 7.38 -9.41
C MET A 23 0.60 7.87 -8.75
N THR A 24 -0.49 7.88 -9.50
CA THR A 24 -1.84 8.06 -8.96
C THR A 24 -2.34 6.79 -8.28
N GLN A 25 -3.36 6.93 -7.43
CA GLN A 25 -4.00 5.76 -6.81
C GLN A 25 -4.68 4.83 -7.83
N ILE A 26 -5.13 5.37 -8.97
CA ILE A 26 -5.75 4.59 -10.03
C ILE A 26 -4.69 3.71 -10.70
N GLU A 27 -3.58 4.31 -11.15
CA GLU A 27 -2.49 3.58 -11.80
C GLU A 27 -1.93 2.47 -10.90
N VAL A 28 -1.74 2.74 -9.60
CA VAL A 28 -1.29 1.71 -8.65
C VAL A 28 -2.28 0.55 -8.59
N VAL A 29 -3.57 0.84 -8.46
CA VAL A 29 -4.58 -0.21 -8.34
C VAL A 29 -4.71 -1.03 -9.62
N GLU A 30 -4.63 -0.40 -10.78
CA GLU A 30 -4.64 -1.12 -12.06
C GLU A 30 -3.48 -2.11 -12.15
N GLN A 31 -2.26 -1.69 -11.77
CA GLN A 31 -1.10 -2.59 -11.75
C GLN A 31 -1.27 -3.70 -10.71
N LEU A 32 -1.76 -3.39 -9.50
CA LEU A 32 -2.03 -4.40 -8.48
C LEU A 32 -3.08 -5.43 -8.92
N GLN A 33 -4.09 -5.01 -9.68
CA GLN A 33 -5.10 -5.91 -10.23
C GLN A 33 -4.51 -6.88 -11.26
N LEU A 34 -3.59 -6.41 -12.12
CA LEU A 34 -2.82 -7.28 -13.01
C LEU A 34 -1.95 -8.29 -12.24
N MET A 35 -1.53 -7.93 -11.02
CA MET A 35 -0.80 -8.81 -10.09
C MET A 35 -1.72 -9.72 -9.25
N GLY A 36 -3.05 -9.71 -9.51
CA GLY A 36 -4.03 -10.56 -8.84
C GLY A 36 -4.70 -9.96 -7.60
N SER A 37 -4.47 -8.68 -7.29
CA SER A 37 -5.19 -7.97 -6.23
C SER A 37 -6.64 -7.69 -6.62
N MET A 38 -7.56 -7.72 -5.65
CA MET A 38 -8.94 -7.24 -5.82
C MET A 38 -9.14 -5.84 -5.22
N MET A 39 -8.05 -5.12 -4.94
CA MET A 39 -8.10 -3.78 -4.36
C MET A 39 -8.78 -2.80 -5.34
N SER A 40 -9.60 -1.90 -4.81
CA SER A 40 -10.15 -0.76 -5.56
C SER A 40 -9.38 0.53 -5.25
N ARG A 41 -9.52 1.56 -6.09
CA ARG A 41 -8.92 2.88 -5.81
C ARG A 41 -9.38 3.47 -4.47
N SER A 42 -10.64 3.32 -4.11
CA SER A 42 -11.16 3.76 -2.81
C SER A 42 -10.58 2.93 -1.65
N THR A 43 -10.29 1.65 -1.87
CA THR A 43 -9.62 0.80 -0.88
C THR A 43 -8.21 1.30 -0.61
N LEU A 44 -7.42 1.55 -1.66
CA LEU A 44 -6.08 2.12 -1.52
C LEU A 44 -6.12 3.48 -0.83
N ALA A 45 -7.05 4.37 -1.21
CA ALA A 45 -7.19 5.68 -0.59
C ALA A 45 -7.49 5.61 0.92
N ASN A 46 -8.33 4.66 1.34
CA ASN A 46 -8.62 4.46 2.77
C ASN A 46 -7.44 3.82 3.53
N ILE A 47 -6.65 2.96 2.87
CA ILE A 47 -5.40 2.43 3.45
C ILE A 47 -4.42 3.58 3.65
N GLU A 48 -4.18 4.40 2.64
CA GLU A 48 -3.26 5.55 2.70
C GLU A 48 -3.67 6.57 3.77
N ALA A 49 -4.98 6.76 3.97
CA ALA A 49 -5.53 7.62 5.01
C ALA A 49 -5.54 6.99 6.43
N GLY A 50 -5.04 5.76 6.60
CA GLY A 50 -5.05 5.04 7.89
C GLY A 50 -6.44 4.60 8.35
N ARG A 51 -7.44 4.59 7.47
CA ARG A 51 -8.84 4.24 7.77
C ARG A 51 -9.15 2.76 7.51
N ARG A 52 -8.23 2.03 6.89
CA ARG A 52 -8.42 0.61 6.53
C ARG A 52 -7.11 -0.16 6.60
N ASN A 53 -7.21 -1.42 7.02
CA ASN A 53 -6.09 -2.36 6.95
C ASN A 53 -5.81 -2.83 5.52
N ILE A 54 -4.56 -3.25 5.30
CA ILE A 54 -4.08 -3.84 4.05
C ILE A 54 -3.86 -5.35 4.23
N LYS A 55 -4.13 -6.15 3.18
CA LYS A 55 -3.78 -7.58 3.19
C LYS A 55 -2.27 -7.74 3.00
N ALA A 56 -1.67 -8.73 3.64
CA ALA A 56 -0.24 -9.02 3.47
C ALA A 56 0.15 -9.28 2.00
N SER A 57 -0.72 -9.92 1.22
CA SER A 57 -0.53 -10.13 -0.22
C SER A 57 -0.47 -8.82 -1.01
N ASP A 58 -1.33 -7.86 -0.67
CA ASP A 58 -1.36 -6.55 -1.32
C ASP A 58 -0.17 -5.69 -0.90
N LEU A 59 0.25 -5.77 0.37
CA LEU A 59 1.46 -5.11 0.85
C LEU A 59 2.71 -5.62 0.13
N LYS A 60 2.79 -6.95 -0.10
CA LYS A 60 3.84 -7.55 -0.92
C LYS A 60 3.79 -7.05 -2.36
N ALA A 61 2.61 -6.99 -2.97
CA ALA A 61 2.46 -6.50 -4.34
C ALA A 61 2.87 -5.03 -4.47
N LEU A 62 2.53 -4.17 -3.50
CA LEU A 62 2.99 -2.78 -3.44
C LEU A 62 4.52 -2.68 -3.36
N GLN A 63 5.16 -3.51 -2.54
CA GLN A 63 6.62 -3.53 -2.42
C GLN A 63 7.28 -3.83 -3.77
N VAL A 64 6.77 -4.83 -4.48
CA VAL A 64 7.26 -5.20 -5.82
C VAL A 64 6.98 -4.10 -6.83
N LEU A 65 5.76 -3.55 -6.86
CA LEU A 65 5.35 -2.50 -7.80
C LEU A 65 6.20 -1.24 -7.65
N PHE A 66 6.41 -0.79 -6.41
CA PHE A 66 7.21 0.41 -6.15
C PHE A 66 8.71 0.15 -6.24
N ASN A 67 9.14 -1.10 -6.24
CA ASN A 67 10.55 -1.50 -6.23
C ASN A 67 11.32 -0.79 -5.11
N VAL A 68 10.86 -0.98 -3.88
CA VAL A 68 11.45 -0.43 -2.65
C VAL A 68 11.69 -1.54 -1.64
N GLU A 69 12.50 -1.28 -0.61
CA GLU A 69 12.59 -2.18 0.54
C GLU A 69 11.34 -2.07 1.42
N TYR A 70 10.97 -3.15 2.11
CA TYR A 70 9.84 -3.11 3.04
C TYR A 70 10.00 -2.06 4.12
N GLY A 71 11.24 -1.76 4.55
CA GLY A 71 11.53 -0.75 5.55
C GLY A 71 10.93 0.61 5.23
N GLU A 72 10.77 0.96 3.95
CA GLU A 72 10.14 2.21 3.52
C GLU A 72 8.68 2.33 3.97
N PHE A 73 7.96 1.21 4.13
CA PHE A 73 6.58 1.20 4.61
C PHE A 73 6.47 1.30 6.14
N PHE A 74 7.56 1.03 6.87
CA PHE A 74 7.58 0.97 8.33
C PHE A 74 8.41 2.09 8.98
N LYS A 75 8.60 3.22 8.29
CA LYS A 75 9.22 4.42 8.87
C LYS A 75 8.27 5.14 9.83
N ASP A 76 8.81 5.84 10.83
CA ASP A 76 8.02 6.66 11.76
C ASP A 76 7.43 7.92 11.11
#